data_AF-A0A6B3G028-F1
#
_entry.id   AF-A0A6B3G028-F1
#
_cell.length_a   1.000
_cell.length_b   1.000
_cell.length_c   1.000
_cell.angle_alpha   90.00
_cell.angle_beta   90.00
_cell.angle_gamma   90.00
#
_symmetry.space_group_name_H-M   'P 1'
#
loop_
_entity.id
_entity.type
_entity.pdbx_description
1 polymer ?
#
loop_
_entity_poly.entity_id
_entity_poly.type
_entity_poly.pdbx_seq_one_letter_code
_entity_poly.pdbx_strand_id
1 'polypeptide(L)'
;MTVTDRTAPVRKAPRGYLTVGSTVAIPVRRASVFAAAGLFVLLLAAAVATLAWGRLGIDLADLPAALVGDAEGKDRFVFNRLRGPRLTVAIGVGVALGLSGALFQSVTRNPLGSPDVIGLSAGAGAGAAFCALMFPDTVPVPVGALIGAILAMAL
;
A
#
# COMPACT_ATOMS: atom_id res chain seq x y z
N MET A 1 60.00 -1.65 12.70
CA MET A 1 59.25 -1.42 11.45
C MET A 1 58.48 -2.68 11.14
N THR A 2 57.34 -2.90 11.77
CA THR A 2 56.42 -4.02 11.48
C THR A 2 55.01 -3.53 11.77
N VAL A 3 54.34 -3.16 10.68
CA VAL A 3 52.98 -2.65 10.63
C VAL A 3 52.04 -3.73 11.15
N THR A 4 51.25 -3.37 12.17
CA THR A 4 50.12 -4.15 12.69
C THR A 4 49.11 -4.40 11.57
N ASP A 5 49.07 -5.62 11.08
CA ASP A 5 47.99 -6.12 10.23
C ASP A 5 46.75 -6.36 11.10
N ARG A 6 45.82 -5.39 11.08
CA ARG A 6 44.49 -5.51 11.68
C ARG A 6 43.48 -5.80 10.57
N THR A 7 43.52 -6.99 9.98
CA THR A 7 42.34 -7.52 9.27
C THR A 7 41.27 -7.87 10.30
N ALA A 8 40.35 -6.93 10.56
CA ALA A 8 39.17 -7.21 11.35
C ALA A 8 38.41 -8.41 10.73
N PRO A 9 37.97 -9.40 11.53
CA PRO A 9 37.24 -10.53 10.99
C PRO A 9 35.92 -10.01 10.40
N VAL A 10 35.75 -10.16 9.08
CA VAL A 10 34.46 -9.95 8.41
C VAL A 10 33.48 -10.95 9.03
N ARG A 11 32.66 -10.47 9.99
CA ARG A 11 31.59 -11.28 10.60
C ARG A 11 30.69 -11.78 9.46
N LYS A 12 30.79 -13.07 9.12
CA LYS A 12 29.84 -13.73 8.23
C LYS A 12 28.44 -13.47 8.77
N ALA A 13 27.61 -12.75 8.00
CA ALA A 13 26.23 -12.54 8.35
C ALA A 13 25.57 -13.91 8.61
N PRO A 14 24.78 -14.07 9.68
CA PRO A 14 24.09 -15.32 9.95
C PRO A 14 23.27 -15.76 8.72
N ARG A 15 23.12 -17.06 8.49
CA ARG A 15 22.30 -17.58 7.38
C ARG A 15 20.87 -16.99 7.46
N GLY A 16 20.41 -16.35 6.39
CA GLY A 16 19.06 -15.78 6.30
C GLY A 16 18.96 -14.27 6.29
N TYR A 17 20.07 -13.53 6.13
CA TYR A 17 20.03 -12.09 5.88
C TYR A 17 20.25 -11.81 4.39
N LEU A 18 19.38 -10.99 3.80
CA LEU A 18 19.58 -10.44 2.46
C LEU A 18 20.18 -9.04 2.64
N THR A 19 21.44 -8.91 2.26
CA THR A 19 22.15 -7.63 2.31
C THR A 19 21.86 -6.85 1.04
N VAL A 20 21.22 -5.70 1.16
CA VAL A 20 21.06 -4.73 0.07
C VAL A 20 22.17 -3.70 0.24
N GLY A 21 23.24 -3.85 -0.53
CA GLY A 21 24.47 -3.05 -0.39
C GLY A 21 25.26 -3.36 0.90
N SER A 22 26.11 -2.42 1.34
CA SER A 22 26.92 -2.54 2.57
C SER A 22 26.20 -2.06 3.84
N THR A 23 25.04 -1.43 3.72
CA THR A 23 24.40 -0.67 4.82
C THR A 23 23.14 -1.35 5.36
N VAL A 24 22.43 -2.16 4.57
CA VAL A 24 21.13 -2.73 4.96
C VAL A 24 21.17 -4.25 4.92
N ALA A 25 20.95 -4.90 6.07
CA ALA A 25 20.81 -6.34 6.19
C ALA A 25 19.41 -6.69 6.67
N ILE A 26 18.57 -7.24 5.78
CA ILE A 26 17.19 -7.60 6.09
C ILE A 26 17.15 -9.08 6.49
N PRO A 27 16.63 -9.47 7.67
CA PRO A 27 16.41 -10.87 8.00
C PRO A 27 15.27 -11.42 7.14
N VAL A 28 15.60 -12.26 6.17
CA VAL A 28 14.66 -12.88 5.23
C VAL A 28 14.40 -14.31 5.68
N ARG A 29 13.29 -14.51 6.39
CA ARG A 29 12.79 -15.85 6.75
C ARG A 29 12.06 -16.43 5.55
N ARG A 30 12.34 -17.70 5.19
CA ARG A 30 11.72 -18.38 4.04
C ARG A 30 10.19 -18.27 4.03
N ALA A 31 9.56 -18.44 5.19
CA ALA A 31 8.12 -18.30 5.36
C ALA A 31 7.60 -16.91 4.97
N SER A 32 8.33 -15.84 5.29
CA SER A 32 7.95 -14.47 4.92
C SER A 32 8.07 -14.23 3.42
N VAL A 33 9.05 -14.83 2.75
CA VAL A 33 9.18 -14.76 1.28
C VAL A 33 8.02 -15.47 0.60
N PHE A 34 7.69 -16.69 1.04
CA PHE A 34 6.55 -17.43 0.49
C PHE A 34 5.22 -16.70 0.75
N ALA A 35 5.03 -16.13 1.94
CA ALA A 35 3.86 -15.33 2.25
C ALA A 35 3.77 -14.08 1.35
N ALA A 36 4.86 -13.33 1.18
CA ALA A 36 4.90 -12.16 0.32
C ALA A 36 4.64 -12.51 -1.15
N ALA A 37 5.26 -13.57 -1.66
CA ALA A 37 5.02 -14.06 -3.01
C ALA A 37 3.57 -14.50 -3.20
N GLY A 38 3.00 -15.24 -2.24
CA GLY A 38 1.60 -15.66 -2.27
C GLY A 38 0.64 -14.47 -2.25
N LEU A 39 0.90 -13.47 -1.40
CA LEU A 39 0.10 -12.25 -1.33
C LEU A 39 0.18 -11.43 -2.61
N PHE A 40 1.36 -11.38 -3.24
CA PHE A 40 1.55 -10.71 -4.53
C PHE A 40 0.78 -11.41 -5.66
N VAL A 41 0.82 -12.75 -5.72
CA VAL A 41 0.02 -13.52 -6.69
C VAL A 41 -1.48 -13.28 -6.46
N LEU A 42 -1.92 -13.29 -5.20
CA LEU A 42 -3.32 -13.02 -4.85
C LEU A 42 -3.75 -11.59 -5.25
N LEU A 43 -2.87 -10.61 -5.06
CA LEU A 43 -3.09 -9.23 -5.49
C LEU A 43 -3.26 -9.13 -7.02
N LEU A 44 -2.40 -9.80 -7.79
CA LEU A 44 -2.52 -9.84 -9.25
C LEU A 44 -3.82 -10.53 -9.69
N ALA A 45 -4.17 -11.66 -9.08
CA ALA A 45 -5.42 -12.35 -9.36
C ALA A 45 -6.64 -11.47 -9.06
N ALA A 46 -6.64 -10.77 -7.92
CA ALA A 46 -7.70 -9.83 -7.54
C ALA A 46 -7.76 -8.61 -8.48
N ALA A 47 -6.62 -8.12 -8.97
CA ALA A 47 -6.57 -7.03 -9.94
C ALA A 47 -7.20 -7.45 -11.29
N VAL A 48 -6.80 -8.62 -11.81
CA VAL A 48 -7.39 -9.19 -13.02
C VAL A 48 -8.89 -9.44 -12.84
N ALA A 49 -9.31 -10.03 -11.72
CA ALA A 49 -10.73 -10.22 -11.42
C ALA A 49 -11.48 -8.88 -11.35
N THR A 50 -10.90 -7.83 -10.75
CA THR A 50 -11.51 -6.50 -10.67
C THR A 50 -11.72 -5.88 -12.06
N LEU A 51 -10.83 -6.14 -13.02
CA LEU A 51 -10.94 -5.62 -14.39
C LEU A 51 -11.86 -6.47 -15.27
N ALA A 52 -11.79 -7.78 -15.16
CA ALA A 52 -12.50 -8.72 -16.03
C ALA A 52 -13.92 -9.06 -15.55
N TRP A 53 -14.22 -9.01 -14.26
CA TRP A 53 -15.49 -9.52 -13.73
C TRP A 53 -16.66 -8.55 -13.94
N GLY A 54 -17.83 -9.08 -14.35
CA GLY A 54 -19.10 -8.34 -14.40
C GLY A 54 -19.51 -7.84 -15.79
N ARG A 55 -20.67 -7.18 -15.86
CA ARG A 55 -21.37 -6.86 -17.14
C ARG A 55 -20.61 -5.93 -18.09
N LEU A 56 -19.71 -5.12 -17.54
CA LEU A 56 -18.79 -4.24 -18.28
C LEU A 56 -17.34 -4.73 -18.10
N GLY A 57 -17.12 -6.05 -18.03
CA GLY A 57 -15.79 -6.64 -17.95
C GLY A 57 -14.98 -6.35 -19.21
N ILE A 58 -13.67 -6.25 -19.04
CA ILE A 58 -12.71 -6.27 -20.15
C ILE A 58 -12.32 -7.73 -20.37
N ASP A 59 -12.39 -8.20 -21.61
CA ASP A 59 -11.99 -9.57 -21.95
C ASP A 59 -10.50 -9.79 -21.64
N LEU A 60 -10.15 -11.01 -21.21
CA LEU A 60 -8.78 -11.32 -20.78
C LEU A 60 -7.75 -11.12 -21.90
N ALA A 61 -8.16 -11.31 -23.16
CA ALA A 61 -7.31 -11.08 -24.32
C ALA A 61 -6.99 -9.60 -24.55
N ASP A 62 -7.89 -8.70 -24.14
CA ASP A 62 -7.79 -7.25 -24.38
C ASP A 62 -7.20 -6.50 -23.17
N LEU A 63 -7.04 -7.17 -22.02
CA LEU A 63 -6.37 -6.59 -20.84
C LEU A 63 -4.97 -6.04 -21.11
N PRO A 64 -4.08 -6.70 -21.87
CA PRO A 64 -2.76 -6.15 -22.19
C PRO A 64 -2.86 -4.86 -23.00
N ALA A 65 -3.77 -4.80 -23.98
CA ALA A 65 -4.02 -3.59 -24.76
C ALA A 65 -4.56 -2.45 -23.89
N ALA A 66 -5.46 -2.76 -22.94
CA ALA A 66 -5.96 -1.79 -21.97
C ALA A 66 -4.86 -1.22 -21.05
N LEU A 67 -3.89 -2.06 -20.64
CA LEU A 67 -2.77 -1.65 -19.80
C LEU A 67 -1.75 -0.77 -20.52
N VAL A 68 -1.48 -1.05 -21.80
CA VAL A 68 -0.53 -0.28 -22.63
C VAL A 68 -1.19 0.98 -23.21
N GLY A 69 -2.51 1.13 -23.06
CA GLY A 69 -3.27 2.31 -23.51
C GLY A 69 -3.81 2.21 -24.94
N ASP A 70 -3.71 1.04 -25.55
CA ASP A 70 -4.13 0.74 -26.92
C ASP A 70 -5.57 0.19 -27.00
N ALA A 71 -6.26 0.05 -25.86
CA ALA A 71 -7.66 -0.34 -25.87
C ALA A 71 -8.53 0.71 -26.58
N GLU A 72 -9.55 0.24 -27.30
CA GLU A 72 -10.50 1.07 -28.01
C GLU A 72 -11.90 1.04 -27.39
N GLY A 73 -12.70 2.07 -27.69
CA GLY A 73 -14.11 2.14 -27.36
C GLY A 73 -14.45 1.92 -25.87
N LYS A 74 -15.28 0.90 -25.61
CA LYS A 74 -15.80 0.54 -24.28
C LYS A 74 -14.69 0.25 -23.28
N ASP A 75 -13.68 -0.50 -23.69
CA ASP A 75 -12.69 -1.03 -22.74
C ASP A 75 -11.73 0.04 -22.25
N ARG A 76 -11.38 1.01 -23.10
CA ARG A 76 -10.65 2.20 -22.68
C ARG A 76 -11.42 3.03 -21.66
N PHE A 77 -12.72 3.20 -21.88
CA PHE A 77 -13.56 3.95 -20.95
C PHE A 77 -13.68 3.23 -19.61
N VAL A 78 -13.95 1.92 -19.63
CA VAL A 78 -14.03 1.10 -18.42
C VAL A 78 -12.71 1.12 -17.64
N PHE A 79 -11.57 0.95 -18.32
CA PHE A 79 -10.27 0.99 -17.68
C PHE A 79 -9.95 2.38 -17.13
N ASN A 80 -10.01 3.45 -17.95
CA ASN A 80 -9.54 4.78 -17.53
C ASN A 80 -10.50 5.55 -16.62
N ARG A 81 -11.81 5.27 -16.65
CA ARG A 81 -12.80 6.08 -15.92
C ARG A 81 -13.52 5.35 -14.80
N LEU A 82 -13.64 4.02 -14.86
CA LEU A 82 -14.42 3.27 -13.88
C LEU A 82 -13.53 2.39 -12.99
N ARG A 83 -12.80 1.46 -13.59
CA ARG A 83 -12.16 0.36 -12.86
C ARG A 83 -10.70 0.63 -12.56
N GLY A 84 -9.94 1.15 -13.51
CA GLY A 84 -8.51 1.45 -13.35
C GLY A 84 -8.25 2.43 -12.20
N PRO A 85 -8.88 3.63 -12.16
CA PRO A 85 -8.72 4.55 -11.03
C PRO A 85 -9.05 3.91 -9.68
N ARG A 86 -10.14 3.12 -9.63
CA ARG A 86 -10.58 2.45 -8.40
C ARG A 86 -9.62 1.36 -7.95
N LEU A 87 -9.07 0.59 -8.89
CA LEU A 87 -8.03 -0.41 -8.64
C LEU A 87 -6.76 0.24 -8.10
N THR A 88 -6.30 1.33 -8.71
CA THR A 88 -5.13 2.09 -8.26
C THR A 88 -5.31 2.62 -6.84
N VAL A 89 -6.48 3.19 -6.53
CA VAL A 89 -6.81 3.65 -5.17
C VAL A 89 -6.85 2.47 -4.20
N ALA A 90 -7.47 1.34 -4.55
CA ALA A 90 -7.55 0.18 -3.67
C ALA A 90 -6.16 -0.38 -3.32
N ILE A 91 -5.27 -0.50 -4.32
CA ILE A 91 -3.89 -0.93 -4.12
C ILE A 91 -3.15 0.08 -3.25
N GLY A 92 -3.23 1.38 -3.58
CA GLY A 92 -2.56 2.44 -2.84
C GLY A 92 -2.98 2.51 -1.37
N VAL A 93 -4.29 2.46 -1.11
CA VAL A 93 -4.85 2.44 0.25
C VAL A 93 -4.42 1.17 1.00
N GLY A 94 -4.47 0.00 0.35
CA GLY A 94 -4.02 -1.26 0.95
C GLY A 94 -2.55 -1.22 1.37
N VAL A 95 -1.67 -0.68 0.52
CA VAL A 95 -0.25 -0.48 0.83
C VAL A 95 -0.07 0.50 2.00
N ALA A 96 -0.76 1.63 1.96
CA ALA A 96 -0.68 2.64 3.03
C ALA A 96 -1.15 2.10 4.38
N LEU A 97 -2.26 1.37 4.43
CA LEU A 97 -2.78 0.74 5.64
C LEU A 97 -1.84 -0.37 6.15
N GLY A 98 -1.32 -1.21 5.26
CA GLY A 98 -0.36 -2.26 5.61
C GLY A 98 0.93 -1.70 6.20
N LEU A 99 1.48 -0.64 5.59
CA LEU A 99 2.67 0.07 6.10
C LEU A 99 2.40 0.75 7.43
N SER A 100 1.29 1.49 7.55
CA SER A 100 0.89 2.17 8.78
C SER A 100 0.74 1.19 9.94
N GLY A 101 0.04 0.07 9.72
CA GLY A 101 -0.12 -1.00 10.71
C GLY A 101 1.23 -1.60 11.14
N ALA A 102 2.10 -1.95 10.18
CA ALA A 102 3.42 -2.51 10.49
C ALA A 102 4.30 -1.53 11.28
N LEU A 103 4.29 -0.24 10.93
CA LEU A 103 5.02 0.80 11.65
C LEU A 103 4.46 0.99 13.07
N PHE A 104 3.14 1.10 13.21
CA PHE A 104 2.48 1.28 14.50
C PHE A 104 2.76 0.10 15.43
N GLN A 105 2.63 -1.14 14.95
CA GLN A 105 2.94 -2.36 15.70
C GLN A 105 4.42 -2.41 16.11
N SER A 106 5.33 -1.93 15.25
CA SER A 106 6.77 -1.88 15.55
C SER A 106 7.12 -0.86 16.63
N VAL A 107 6.52 0.34 16.57
CA VAL A 107 6.76 1.41 17.55
C VAL A 107 6.15 1.05 18.91
N THR A 108 4.90 0.59 18.92
CA THR A 108 4.21 0.18 20.15
C THR A 108 4.72 -1.14 20.71
N ARG A 109 5.48 -1.91 19.91
CA ARG A 109 5.87 -3.29 20.21
C ARG A 109 4.68 -4.17 20.59
N ASN A 110 3.51 -3.85 20.04
CA ASN A 110 2.26 -4.55 20.29
C ASN A 110 1.71 -5.08 18.96
N PRO A 111 1.74 -6.40 18.71
CA PRO A 111 1.21 -6.97 17.48
C PRO A 111 -0.31 -6.81 17.32
N LEU A 112 -1.03 -6.42 18.38
CA LEU A 112 -2.46 -6.10 18.36
C LEU A 112 -2.74 -4.60 18.19
N GLY A 113 -1.69 -3.76 18.12
CA GLY A 113 -1.84 -2.32 17.94
C GLY A 113 -2.35 -1.98 16.54
N SER A 114 -3.29 -1.04 16.45
CA SER A 114 -3.75 -0.47 15.19
C SER A 114 -3.77 1.07 15.24
N PRO A 115 -3.49 1.75 14.12
CA PRO A 115 -3.52 3.21 14.03
C PRO A 115 -4.92 3.82 14.23
N ASP A 116 -5.98 3.01 14.24
CA ASP A 116 -7.33 3.50 14.53
C ASP A 116 -7.51 3.88 16.01
N VAL A 117 -6.71 3.30 16.91
CA VAL A 117 -6.80 3.53 18.36
C VAL A 117 -6.47 4.97 18.75
N ILE A 118 -5.68 5.67 17.94
CA ILE A 118 -5.29 7.07 18.18
C ILE A 118 -6.29 8.09 17.60
N GLY A 119 -7.49 7.65 17.20
CA GLY A 119 -8.57 8.55 16.77
C GLY A 119 -8.49 9.05 15.32
N LEU A 120 -7.52 8.57 14.53
CA LEU A 120 -7.34 8.91 13.10
C LEU A 120 -8.63 8.73 12.30
N SER A 121 -9.22 7.53 12.34
CA SER A 121 -10.42 7.20 11.55
C SER A 121 -11.67 7.95 12.00
N ALA A 122 -11.81 8.18 13.31
CA ALA A 122 -12.91 8.99 13.84
C ALA A 122 -12.79 10.46 13.43
N GLY A 123 -11.59 11.04 13.53
CA GLY A 123 -11.31 12.41 13.06
C GLY A 123 -11.51 12.57 11.55
N ALA A 124 -11.05 11.60 10.76
CA ALA A 124 -11.28 11.57 9.32
C ALA A 124 -12.78 11.53 8.97
N GLY A 125 -13.54 10.66 9.63
CA GLY A 125 -14.97 10.55 9.43
C GLY A 125 -15.73 11.83 9.81
N ALA A 126 -15.39 12.42 10.96
CA ALA A 126 -16.00 13.67 11.42
C ALA A 126 -15.71 14.84 10.44
N GLY A 127 -14.45 14.99 10.00
CA GLY A 127 -14.05 16.02 9.04
C GLY A 127 -14.68 15.82 7.66
N ALA A 128 -14.77 14.57 7.19
CA ALA A 128 -15.46 14.22 5.95
C ALA A 128 -16.96 14.59 6.01
N ALA A 129 -17.64 14.20 7.09
CA ALA A 129 -19.06 14.50 7.29
C ALA A 129 -19.30 16.01 7.39
N PHE A 130 -18.45 16.72 8.14
CA PHE A 130 -18.54 18.17 8.28
C PHE A 130 -18.39 18.88 6.93
N CYS A 131 -17.36 18.57 6.14
CA CYS A 131 -17.19 19.16 4.82
C CYS A 131 -18.33 18.80 3.87
N ALA A 132 -18.79 17.55 3.87
CA ALA A 132 -19.88 17.12 3.01
C ALA A 132 -21.21 17.84 3.33
N LEU A 133 -21.47 18.15 4.60
CA LEU A 133 -22.70 18.80 5.04
C LEU A 133 -22.66 20.33 4.92
N MET A 134 -21.51 20.95 5.24
CA MET A 134 -21.39 22.41 5.34
C MET A 134 -20.90 23.06 4.04
N PHE A 135 -20.10 22.35 3.24
CA PHE A 135 -19.49 22.89 2.01
C PHE A 135 -19.71 21.95 0.82
N PRO A 136 -20.96 21.55 0.52
CA PRO A 136 -21.23 20.70 -0.64
C PRO A 136 -20.71 21.38 -1.91
N ASP A 137 -20.12 20.56 -2.79
CA ASP A 137 -19.57 20.95 -4.10
C ASP A 137 -18.44 22.00 -4.12
N THR A 138 -18.07 22.56 -2.96
CA THR A 138 -17.03 23.59 -2.85
C THR A 138 -15.70 23.00 -2.39
N VAL A 139 -15.74 22.17 -1.34
CA VAL A 139 -14.55 21.53 -0.78
C VAL A 139 -14.62 20.03 -1.05
N PRO A 140 -13.63 19.42 -1.72
CA PRO A 140 -13.60 17.98 -1.90
C PRO A 140 -13.58 17.27 -0.54
N VAL A 141 -14.51 16.34 -0.32
CA VAL A 141 -14.65 15.55 0.92
C VAL A 141 -13.33 14.97 1.44
N PRO A 142 -12.41 14.45 0.59
CA PRO A 142 -11.12 13.94 1.07
C PRO A 142 -10.25 14.98 1.80
N VAL A 143 -10.38 16.26 1.45
CA VAL A 143 -9.65 17.36 2.13
C VAL A 143 -10.19 17.54 3.55
N GLY A 144 -11.52 17.53 3.72
CA GLY A 144 -12.15 17.56 5.04
C GLY A 144 -11.75 16.37 5.91
N ALA A 145 -11.72 15.18 5.31
CA ALA A 145 -11.26 13.96 5.98
C ALA A 145 -9.80 14.10 6.45
N LEU A 146 -8.91 14.60 5.60
CA LEU A 146 -7.50 14.77 5.94
C LEU A 146 -7.30 15.77 7.09
N ILE A 147 -7.95 16.93 7.02
CA ILE A 147 -7.86 17.95 8.07
C ILE A 147 -8.41 17.42 9.39
N GLY A 148 -9.58 16.77 9.36
CA GLY A 148 -10.18 16.18 10.56
C GLY A 148 -9.30 15.12 11.21
N ALA A 149 -8.66 14.26 10.41
CA ALA A 149 -7.71 13.26 10.91
C ALA A 149 -6.48 13.90 11.57
N ILE A 150 -5.90 14.92 10.93
CA ILE A 150 -4.73 15.64 11.46
C ILE A 150 -5.07 16.33 12.78
N LEU A 151 -6.19 17.05 12.85
CA LEU A 151 -6.61 17.73 14.07
C LEU A 151 -6.87 16.75 15.22
N ALA A 152 -7.50 15.60 14.93
CA ALA A 152 -7.75 14.58 15.95
C ALA A 152 -6.46 13.95 16.50
N MET A 153 -5.44 13.76 15.65
CA MET A 153 -4.13 13.25 16.11
C MET A 153 -3.27 14.29 16.81
N ALA A 154 -3.50 15.58 16.54
CA ALA A 154 -2.72 16.67 17.12
C ALA A 154 -3.18 17.07 18.53
N LEU A 155 -4.42 16.70 18.90
CA LEU A 155 -5.04 16.96 20.19
C LEU A 155 -4.80 15.82 21.18
#